data_AF-A0A7U9S7B0-F1
#
_entry.id   AF-A0A7U9S7B0-F1
#
_cell.length_a   1.000
_cell.length_b   1.000
_cell.length_c   1.000
_cell.angle_alpha   90.00
_cell.angle_beta   90.00
_cell.angle_gamma   90.00
#
_symmetry.space_group_name_H-M   'P 1'
#
loop_
_entity.id
_entity.type
_entity.pdbx_description
1 polymer ?
#
loop_
_entity_poly.entity_id
_entity_poly.type
_entity_poly.pdbx_seq_one_letter_code
_entity_poly.pdbx_strand_id
1 'polypeptide(L)'
;MVTETFRMDISAVGSDDGINTYEIRRKWAEKGKKALVIELYPTLTADQCGNMDVSTMHLMNHVQELGWGEVRIVNLYSKVFSEKPTVSQLSEDDNNLSYIEEILEEQDIGGYDIVIAWGNTLISHRQTIQAKTDLLTMIKDKGLAKQVKCIVTNNLKANGVHPLYLGLRYSKDVWSLQPFPLEKVLNELESTEKKASARSSKKASEEEKEAVSMENSEEISVVRKETASAENDEAVSGDSKVTVPAANGEKALSERKVAVFGENDEKASTEIGKKRKGVKRDVSADKK
;
A
#
# COMPACT_ATOMS: atom_id res chain seq x y z
N MET A 1 -10.24 41.32 4.40
CA MET A 1 -10.67 39.91 4.41
C MET A 1 -10.47 39.38 3.01
N VAL A 2 -9.73 38.27 2.87
CA VAL A 2 -9.56 37.58 1.60
C VAL A 2 -10.40 36.30 1.68
N THR A 3 -11.18 36.01 0.64
CA THR A 3 -11.96 34.77 0.53
C THR A 3 -11.51 34.04 -0.70
N GLU A 4 -10.96 32.84 -0.50
CA GLU A 4 -10.60 31.92 -1.58
C GLU A 4 -11.51 30.71 -1.54
N THR A 5 -11.75 30.10 -2.70
CA THR A 5 -12.60 28.92 -2.84
C THR A 5 -11.85 27.84 -3.58
N PHE A 6 -11.76 26.66 -2.97
CA PHE A 6 -11.22 25.46 -3.58
C PHE A 6 -12.36 24.47 -3.80
N ARG A 7 -12.49 23.94 -5.02
CA ARG A 7 -13.48 22.92 -5.37
C ARG A 7 -12.76 21.70 -5.90
N MET A 8 -13.23 20.53 -5.49
CA MET A 8 -12.69 19.26 -5.90
C MET A 8 -13.83 18.32 -6.25
N ASP A 9 -13.75 17.75 -7.44
CA ASP A 9 -14.59 16.64 -7.87
C ASP A 9 -13.88 15.34 -7.47
N ILE A 10 -14.63 14.45 -6.83
CA ILE A 10 -14.12 13.18 -6.31
C ILE A 10 -14.99 12.06 -6.87
N SER A 11 -14.36 11.02 -7.40
CA SER A 11 -15.02 9.78 -7.82
C SER A 11 -14.18 8.59 -7.43
N ALA A 12 -14.81 7.44 -7.18
CA ALA A 12 -14.10 6.20 -6.93
C ALA A 12 -14.74 5.03 -7.67
N VAL A 13 -13.93 4.02 -7.96
CA VAL A 13 -14.34 2.75 -8.53
C VAL A 13 -14.02 1.66 -7.52
N GLY A 14 -15.02 0.85 -7.17
CA GLY A 14 -14.91 -0.23 -6.20
C GLY A 14 -15.88 -1.36 -6.52
N SER A 15 -15.75 -2.48 -5.82
CA SER A 15 -16.65 -3.62 -5.97
C SER A 15 -18.01 -3.36 -5.32
N ASP A 16 -19.06 -4.01 -5.84
CA ASP A 16 -20.45 -3.86 -5.34
C ASP A 16 -20.60 -4.25 -3.85
N ASP A 17 -19.75 -5.17 -3.37
CA ASP A 17 -19.72 -5.61 -1.97
C ASP A 17 -18.95 -4.66 -1.04
N GLY A 18 -18.33 -3.60 -1.59
CA GLY A 18 -17.54 -2.62 -0.84
C GLY A 18 -16.21 -3.14 -0.29
N ILE A 19 -15.77 -4.36 -0.66
CA ILE A 19 -14.53 -4.95 -0.15
C ILE A 19 -13.29 -4.39 -0.87
N ASN A 20 -13.44 -4.01 -2.14
CA ASN A 20 -12.34 -3.56 -2.98
C ASN A 20 -12.56 -2.13 -3.47
N THR A 21 -11.46 -1.36 -3.50
CA THR A 21 -11.37 -0.05 -4.16
C THR A 21 -10.26 -0.12 -5.18
N TYR A 22 -10.62 0.02 -6.46
CA TYR A 22 -9.68 -0.04 -7.59
C TYR A 22 -9.04 1.32 -7.86
N GLU A 23 -9.81 2.40 -7.73
CA GLU A 23 -9.35 3.76 -7.99
C GLU A 23 -10.07 4.79 -7.13
N ILE A 24 -9.34 5.82 -6.69
CA ILE A 24 -9.90 7.08 -6.21
C ILE A 24 -9.32 8.23 -7.05
N ARG A 25 -10.20 8.99 -7.69
CA ARG A 25 -9.85 10.16 -8.51
C ARG A 25 -10.26 11.45 -7.82
N ARG A 26 -9.36 12.42 -7.84
CA ARG A 26 -9.55 13.77 -7.30
C ARG A 26 -9.11 14.79 -8.34
N LYS A 27 -10.02 15.64 -8.78
CA LYS A 27 -9.78 16.71 -9.75
C LYS A 27 -10.16 18.04 -9.15
N TRP A 28 -9.27 19.04 -9.21
CA TRP A 28 -9.55 20.37 -8.65
C TRP A 28 -9.18 21.52 -9.59
N ALA A 29 -8.49 21.23 -10.70
CA ALA A 29 -8.17 22.21 -11.71
C ALA A 29 -8.22 21.63 -13.13
N GLU A 30 -8.63 22.46 -14.08
CA GLU A 30 -8.53 22.14 -15.52
C GLU A 30 -7.11 22.34 -16.06
N LYS A 31 -6.29 23.11 -15.34
CA LYS A 31 -4.88 23.37 -15.66
C LYS A 31 -3.98 22.59 -14.71
N GLY A 32 -2.81 22.20 -15.19
CA GLY A 32 -1.84 21.39 -14.44
C GLY A 32 -1.70 20.01 -15.06
N LYS A 33 -0.69 19.28 -14.61
CA LYS A 33 -0.52 17.88 -15.01
C LYS A 33 -1.50 16.97 -14.29
N LYS A 34 -1.79 15.83 -14.91
CA LYS A 34 -2.53 14.74 -14.27
C LYS A 34 -1.52 13.76 -13.69
N ALA A 35 -1.84 13.14 -12.56
CA ALA A 35 -0.99 12.14 -11.94
C ALA A 35 -1.74 10.82 -11.73
N LEU A 36 -1.06 9.72 -11.98
CA LEU A 36 -1.49 8.37 -11.60
C LEU A 36 -0.54 7.89 -10.50
N VAL A 37 -0.99 7.91 -9.25
CA VAL A 37 -0.18 7.55 -8.09
C VAL A 37 -0.48 6.10 -7.72
N ILE A 38 0.57 5.29 -7.70
CA ILE A 38 0.50 3.84 -7.46
C ILE A 38 1.02 3.54 -6.06
N GLU A 39 0.09 3.24 -5.15
CA GLU A 39 0.34 2.86 -3.76
C GLU A 39 0.17 1.35 -3.56
N LEU A 40 0.18 0.89 -2.31
CA LEU A 40 0.21 -0.54 -2.00
C LEU A 40 -1.20 -1.14 -1.86
N TYR A 41 -2.06 -0.53 -1.04
CA TYR A 41 -3.44 -0.98 -0.78
C TYR A 41 -4.29 0.21 -0.30
N PRO A 42 -5.60 0.25 -0.60
CA PRO A 42 -6.47 1.31 -0.13
C PRO A 42 -6.84 1.14 1.34
N THR A 43 -7.13 2.27 1.99
CA THR A 43 -7.68 2.32 3.35
C THR A 43 -9.12 2.83 3.39
N LEU A 44 -9.64 3.24 2.24
CA LEU A 44 -10.99 3.78 2.06
C LEU A 44 -11.76 2.93 1.06
N THR A 45 -13.02 2.64 1.37
CA THR A 45 -14.00 2.08 0.44
C THR A 45 -14.47 3.16 -0.55
N ALA A 46 -15.02 2.74 -1.70
CA ALA A 46 -15.46 3.66 -2.74
C ALA A 46 -16.57 4.64 -2.27
N ASP A 47 -17.49 4.18 -1.41
CA ASP A 47 -18.54 5.02 -0.79
C ASP A 47 -17.98 6.04 0.22
N GLN A 48 -16.75 5.82 0.71
CA GLN A 48 -16.03 6.72 1.61
C GLN A 48 -15.01 7.61 0.87
N CYS A 49 -15.02 7.67 -0.46
CA CYS A 49 -14.03 8.41 -1.24
C CYS A 49 -13.98 9.92 -0.94
N GLY A 50 -15.06 10.49 -0.38
CA GLY A 50 -15.08 11.87 0.12
C GLY A 50 -14.11 12.13 1.28
N ASN A 51 -13.78 11.09 2.07
CA ASN A 51 -12.78 11.17 3.13
C ASN A 51 -11.36 11.15 2.56
N MET A 52 -10.37 11.49 3.38
CA MET A 52 -8.95 11.36 3.05
C MET A 52 -8.25 10.63 4.17
N ASP A 53 -7.51 9.58 3.82
CA ASP A 53 -6.56 8.97 4.74
C ASP A 53 -5.31 9.85 4.90
N VAL A 54 -4.45 9.50 5.85
CA VAL A 54 -3.28 10.33 6.18
C VAL A 54 -2.30 10.44 5.01
N SER A 55 -2.15 9.37 4.22
CA SER A 55 -1.32 9.35 3.01
C SER A 55 -1.82 10.36 1.98
N THR A 56 -3.12 10.30 1.66
CA THR A 56 -3.79 11.20 0.72
C THR A 56 -3.76 12.63 1.22
N MET A 57 -4.02 12.88 2.50
CA MET A 57 -3.93 14.23 3.08
C MET A 57 -2.56 14.85 2.89
N HIS A 58 -1.49 14.09 3.15
CA HIS A 58 -0.13 14.58 2.93
C HIS A 58 0.14 14.84 1.45
N LEU A 59 -0.22 13.92 0.56
CA LEU A 59 -0.09 14.11 -0.87
C LEU A 59 -0.79 15.40 -1.34
N MET A 60 -2.04 15.60 -0.89
CA MET A 60 -2.87 16.74 -1.24
C MET A 60 -2.29 18.09 -0.83
N ASN A 61 -1.52 18.15 0.27
CA ASN A 61 -0.86 19.38 0.70
C ASN A 61 0.29 19.81 -0.23
N HIS A 62 0.84 18.89 -1.02
CA HIS A 62 2.00 19.14 -1.89
C HIS A 62 1.66 19.14 -3.38
N VAL A 63 0.40 18.96 -3.78
CA VAL A 63 0.03 18.87 -5.21
C VAL A 63 0.35 20.12 -6.02
N GLN A 64 0.34 21.30 -5.38
CA GLN A 64 0.74 22.55 -6.03
C GLN A 64 2.23 22.56 -6.35
N GLU A 65 3.08 22.08 -5.42
CA GLU A 65 4.53 21.95 -5.63
C GLU A 65 4.85 20.94 -6.75
N LEU A 66 4.04 19.88 -6.83
CA LEU A 66 4.15 18.84 -7.86
C LEU A 66 3.55 19.26 -9.21
N GLY A 67 2.85 20.40 -9.27
CA GLY A 67 2.27 20.95 -10.50
C GLY A 67 1.03 20.22 -11.01
N TRP A 68 0.27 19.56 -10.12
CA TRP A 68 -0.87 18.73 -10.48
C TRP A 68 -2.22 19.46 -10.36
N GLY A 69 -3.12 19.16 -11.30
CA GLY A 69 -4.54 19.56 -11.28
C GLY A 69 -5.51 18.41 -11.03
N GLU A 70 -5.01 17.17 -11.15
CA GLU A 70 -5.76 15.94 -10.99
C GLU A 70 -4.84 14.83 -10.49
N VAL A 71 -5.32 14.02 -9.54
CA VAL A 71 -4.67 12.81 -9.06
C VAL A 71 -5.65 11.64 -9.13
N ARG A 72 -5.22 10.56 -9.76
CA ARG A 72 -5.82 9.22 -9.69
C ARG A 72 -4.93 8.38 -8.79
N ILE A 73 -5.49 7.80 -7.74
CA ILE A 73 -4.78 6.90 -6.84
C ILE A 73 -5.27 5.49 -7.12
N VAL A 74 -4.33 4.62 -7.49
CA VAL A 74 -4.54 3.17 -7.63
C VAL A 74 -3.58 2.46 -6.70
N ASN A 75 -3.88 1.20 -6.38
CA ASN A 75 -3.09 0.40 -5.47
C ASN A 75 -2.73 -0.93 -6.10
N LEU A 76 -1.61 -1.54 -5.70
CA LEU A 76 -1.26 -2.89 -6.16
C LEU A 76 -2.29 -3.94 -5.73
N TYR A 77 -2.86 -3.77 -4.55
CA TYR A 77 -3.98 -4.58 -4.04
C TYR A 77 -5.23 -3.71 -3.95
N SER A 78 -6.38 -4.22 -4.39
CA SER A 78 -7.65 -3.46 -4.32
C SER A 78 -8.40 -3.62 -3.00
N LYS A 79 -8.14 -4.71 -2.26
CA LYS A 79 -8.81 -4.97 -0.98
C LYS A 79 -8.54 -3.85 0.02
N VAL A 80 -9.61 -3.35 0.63
CA VAL A 80 -9.55 -2.26 1.61
C VAL A 80 -9.10 -2.77 2.97
N PHE A 81 -8.14 -2.08 3.58
CA PHE A 81 -7.66 -2.36 4.92
C PHE A 81 -7.68 -1.11 5.80
N SER A 82 -8.41 -1.16 6.92
CA SER A 82 -8.45 -0.08 7.91
C SER A 82 -7.16 0.04 8.73
N GLU A 83 -6.37 -1.04 8.75
CA GLU A 83 -5.09 -1.13 9.45
C GLU A 83 -4.04 -1.75 8.53
N LYS A 84 -2.78 -1.78 8.95
CA LYS A 84 -1.74 -2.45 8.17
C LYS A 84 -2.04 -3.95 8.07
N PRO A 85 -2.22 -4.50 6.85
CA PRO A 85 -2.51 -5.91 6.68
C PRO A 85 -1.31 -6.77 7.09
N THR A 86 -1.61 -7.98 7.57
CA THR A 86 -0.61 -9.04 7.67
C THR A 86 -0.31 -9.59 6.27
N VAL A 87 0.85 -10.22 6.12
CA VAL A 87 1.27 -10.80 4.83
C VAL A 87 0.26 -11.83 4.32
N SER A 88 -0.36 -12.62 5.20
CA SER A 88 -1.35 -13.64 4.83
C SER A 88 -2.68 -13.08 4.33
N GLN A 89 -2.95 -11.80 4.60
CA GLN A 89 -4.16 -11.12 4.11
C GLN A 89 -3.98 -10.55 2.70
N LEU A 90 -2.73 -10.48 2.21
CA LEU A 90 -2.41 -10.07 0.87
C LEU A 90 -2.44 -11.29 -0.04
N SER A 91 -3.27 -11.24 -1.06
CA SER A 91 -3.40 -12.26 -2.08
C SER A 91 -3.23 -11.66 -3.46
N GLU A 92 -2.95 -12.50 -4.45
CA GLU A 92 -3.01 -12.11 -5.85
C GLU A 92 -4.38 -11.48 -6.18
N ASP A 93 -4.34 -10.47 -7.04
CA ASP A 93 -5.48 -9.62 -7.37
C ASP A 93 -5.43 -9.26 -8.85
N ASP A 94 -5.54 -10.30 -9.68
CA ASP A 94 -5.42 -10.21 -11.14
C ASP A 94 -6.46 -9.23 -11.72
N ASN A 95 -7.67 -9.19 -11.15
CA ASN A 95 -8.72 -8.26 -11.56
C ASN A 95 -8.28 -6.80 -11.38
N ASN A 96 -7.62 -6.48 -10.26
CA ASN A 96 -7.10 -5.14 -10.04
C ASN A 96 -5.93 -4.82 -10.98
N LEU A 97 -5.06 -5.78 -11.26
CA LEU A 97 -3.97 -5.56 -12.22
C LEU A 97 -4.50 -5.31 -13.65
N SER A 98 -5.52 -6.05 -14.08
CA SER A 98 -6.23 -5.79 -15.35
C SER A 98 -6.90 -4.41 -15.37
N TYR A 99 -7.51 -3.99 -14.26
CA TYR A 99 -8.06 -2.64 -14.15
C TYR A 99 -6.99 -1.55 -14.29
N ILE A 100 -5.81 -1.73 -13.67
CA ILE A 100 -4.68 -0.81 -13.86
C ILE A 100 -4.20 -0.85 -15.32
N GLU A 101 -4.20 -2.01 -15.96
CA GLU A 101 -3.86 -2.13 -17.38
C GLU A 101 -4.77 -1.28 -18.27
N GLU A 102 -6.08 -1.34 -18.05
CA GLU A 102 -7.07 -0.53 -18.79
C GLU A 102 -6.79 0.97 -18.64
N ILE A 103 -6.44 1.44 -17.44
CA ILE A 103 -6.01 2.83 -17.20
C ILE A 103 -4.78 3.18 -18.03
N LEU A 104 -3.81 2.27 -18.09
CA LEU A 104 -2.57 2.47 -18.84
C LEU A 104 -2.76 2.45 -20.37
N GLU A 105 -3.95 2.07 -20.84
CA GLU A 105 -4.36 2.08 -22.25
C GLU A 105 -5.25 3.28 -22.63
N GLU A 106 -5.66 4.09 -21.65
CA GLU A 106 -6.46 5.30 -21.91
C GLU A 106 -5.74 6.27 -22.84
N GLN A 107 -6.47 6.90 -23.76
CA GLN A 107 -5.87 7.73 -24.83
C GLN A 107 -5.04 8.91 -24.31
N ASP A 108 -5.39 9.46 -23.14
CA ASP A 108 -4.71 10.60 -22.55
C ASP A 108 -3.65 10.21 -21.50
N ILE A 109 -3.41 8.91 -21.27
CA ILE A 109 -2.41 8.43 -20.30
C ILE A 109 -1.02 9.01 -20.57
N GLY A 110 -0.68 9.27 -21.84
CA GLY A 110 0.58 9.89 -22.26
C GLY A 110 0.86 11.28 -21.66
N GLY A 111 -0.17 11.95 -21.13
CA GLY A 111 -0.07 13.23 -20.45
C GLY A 111 0.15 13.14 -18.94
N TYR A 112 0.06 11.93 -18.36
CA TYR A 112 0.15 11.73 -16.91
C TYR A 112 1.61 11.70 -16.42
N ASP A 113 1.82 12.12 -15.18
CA ASP A 113 2.97 11.66 -14.40
C ASP A 113 2.55 10.36 -13.70
N ILE A 114 3.20 9.25 -14.06
CA ILE A 114 2.93 7.93 -13.46
C ILE A 114 3.86 7.79 -12.25
N VAL A 115 3.34 7.86 -11.04
CA VAL A 115 4.14 7.97 -9.82
C VAL A 115 4.15 6.66 -9.08
N ILE A 116 5.34 6.06 -8.93
CA ILE A 116 5.54 4.90 -8.07
C ILE A 116 5.67 5.39 -6.62
N ALA A 117 4.78 4.92 -5.74
CA ALA A 117 4.64 5.42 -4.37
C ALA A 117 4.34 4.29 -3.34
N TRP A 118 4.60 3.03 -3.68
CA TRP A 118 4.27 1.86 -2.84
C TRP A 118 5.18 1.62 -1.62
N GLY A 119 6.21 2.45 -1.39
CA GLY A 119 7.15 2.34 -0.27
C GLY A 119 8.21 1.23 -0.38
N ASN A 120 8.86 0.92 0.74
CA ASN A 120 9.88 -0.13 0.82
C ASN A 120 9.45 -1.32 1.71
N THR A 121 8.15 -1.49 1.91
CA THR A 121 7.61 -2.64 2.65
C THR A 121 7.45 -3.82 1.69
N LEU A 122 7.42 -5.05 2.23
CA LEU A 122 7.17 -6.28 1.50
C LEU A 122 8.22 -6.60 0.41
N ILE A 123 9.47 -6.17 0.61
CA ILE A 123 10.58 -6.38 -0.34
C ILE A 123 10.94 -7.85 -0.57
N SER A 124 10.54 -8.74 0.34
CA SER A 124 10.78 -10.18 0.26
C SER A 124 9.50 -10.98 0.05
N HIS A 125 8.35 -10.33 -0.07
CA HIS A 125 7.07 -11.01 -0.24
C HIS A 125 6.86 -11.37 -1.72
N ARG A 126 6.81 -12.67 -2.04
CA ARG A 126 6.79 -13.16 -3.43
C ARG A 126 5.68 -12.53 -4.27
N GLN A 127 4.45 -12.50 -3.78
CA GLN A 127 3.31 -11.95 -4.54
C GLN A 127 3.43 -10.44 -4.74
N THR A 128 3.94 -9.71 -3.74
CA THR A 128 4.17 -8.27 -3.91
C THR A 128 5.30 -7.99 -4.89
N ILE A 129 6.35 -8.82 -4.90
CA ILE A 129 7.42 -8.73 -5.91
C ILE A 129 6.83 -8.97 -7.29
N GLN A 130 6.03 -10.03 -7.47
CA GLN A 130 5.38 -10.37 -8.73
C GLN A 130 4.49 -9.21 -9.23
N ALA A 131 3.56 -8.71 -8.41
CA ALA A 131 2.68 -7.61 -8.78
C ALA A 131 3.45 -6.33 -9.17
N LYS A 132 4.56 -6.02 -8.47
CA LYS A 132 5.44 -4.90 -8.84
C LYS A 132 6.15 -5.16 -10.18
N THR A 133 6.65 -6.37 -10.39
CA THR A 133 7.31 -6.78 -11.64
C THR A 133 6.34 -6.69 -12.82
N ASP A 134 5.13 -7.22 -12.68
CA ASP A 134 4.11 -7.24 -13.74
C ASP A 134 3.69 -5.83 -14.12
N LEU A 135 3.40 -4.99 -13.13
CA LEU A 135 3.05 -3.59 -13.38
C LEU A 135 4.19 -2.82 -14.07
N LEU A 136 5.43 -2.96 -13.60
CA LEU A 136 6.56 -2.24 -14.22
C LEU A 136 6.85 -2.75 -15.64
N THR A 137 6.68 -4.05 -15.88
CA THR A 137 6.80 -4.66 -17.21
C THR A 137 5.73 -4.13 -18.14
N MET A 138 4.47 -4.10 -17.68
CA MET A 138 3.34 -3.54 -18.43
C MET A 138 3.56 -2.06 -18.80
N ILE A 139 3.97 -1.23 -17.83
CA ILE A 139 4.30 0.18 -18.08
C ILE A 139 5.43 0.32 -19.12
N LYS A 140 6.45 -0.54 -19.05
CA LYS A 140 7.57 -0.55 -19.99
C LYS A 140 7.13 -0.95 -21.39
N ASP A 141 6.38 -2.03 -21.52
CA ASP A 141 5.92 -2.59 -22.79
C ASP A 141 4.95 -1.66 -23.51
N LYS A 142 4.13 -0.91 -22.76
CA LYS A 142 3.27 0.16 -23.31
C LYS A 142 4.05 1.45 -23.64
N GLY A 143 5.37 1.48 -23.48
CA GLY A 143 6.22 2.62 -23.84
C GLY A 143 6.11 3.83 -22.89
N LEU A 144 5.58 3.63 -21.69
CA LEU A 144 5.30 4.71 -20.72
C LEU A 144 6.48 5.00 -19.79
N ALA A 145 7.59 4.27 -19.90
CA ALA A 145 8.75 4.37 -18.99
C ALA A 145 9.27 5.80 -18.73
N LYS A 146 9.21 6.71 -19.73
CA LYS A 146 9.66 8.11 -19.58
C LYS A 146 8.77 8.96 -18.66
N GLN A 147 7.50 8.57 -18.53
CA GLN A 147 6.49 9.23 -17.72
C GLN A 147 6.55 8.78 -16.25
N VAL A 148 7.27 7.69 -15.97
CA VAL A 148 7.35 7.13 -14.63
C VAL A 148 8.25 8.00 -13.75
N LYS A 149 7.71 8.43 -12.61
CA LYS A 149 8.33 9.30 -11.63
C LYS A 149 8.29 8.70 -10.23
N CYS A 150 9.10 9.26 -9.35
CA CYS A 150 8.94 9.15 -7.90
C CYS A 150 8.92 10.54 -7.28
N ILE A 151 8.27 10.64 -6.12
CA ILE A 151 8.33 11.84 -5.29
C ILE A 151 9.63 11.80 -4.50
N VAL A 152 10.36 12.90 -4.54
CA VAL A 152 11.55 13.16 -3.72
C VAL A 152 11.40 14.47 -2.98
N THR A 153 12.25 14.69 -1.99
CA THR A 153 12.34 15.97 -1.31
C THR A 153 13.73 16.56 -1.46
N ASN A 154 13.89 17.82 -1.08
CA ASN A 154 15.22 18.44 -1.01
C ASN A 154 16.18 17.70 -0.05
N ASN A 155 15.66 16.97 0.96
CA ASN A 155 16.46 16.24 1.94
C ASN A 155 16.39 14.70 1.82
N LEU A 156 15.56 14.14 0.92
CA LEU A 156 15.45 12.70 0.69
C LEU A 156 15.47 12.37 -0.80
N LYS A 157 16.48 11.58 -1.20
CA LYS A 157 16.58 11.01 -2.55
C LYS A 157 16.47 9.49 -2.47
N ALA A 158 15.24 9.01 -2.42
CA ALA A 158 14.92 7.59 -2.47
C ALA A 158 13.77 7.35 -3.45
N ASN A 159 13.76 6.19 -4.09
CA ASN A 159 12.76 5.85 -5.11
C ASN A 159 11.55 5.20 -4.46
N GLY A 160 10.36 5.49 -4.97
CA GLY A 160 9.14 4.79 -4.58
C GLY A 160 8.70 5.03 -3.14
N VAL A 161 9.12 6.13 -2.50
CA VAL A 161 8.79 6.40 -1.09
C VAL A 161 7.29 6.64 -0.93
N HIS A 162 6.70 6.05 0.10
CA HIS A 162 5.27 6.18 0.37
C HIS A 162 4.89 7.60 0.83
N PRO A 163 3.77 8.19 0.37
CA PRO A 163 3.38 9.55 0.75
C PRO A 163 3.20 9.72 2.27
N LEU A 164 2.68 8.70 2.96
CA LEU A 164 2.64 8.67 4.43
C LEU A 164 4.02 8.89 5.08
N TYR A 165 5.06 8.20 4.62
CA TYR A 165 6.40 8.36 5.18
C TYR A 165 6.96 9.76 4.91
N LEU A 166 6.76 10.27 3.68
CA LEU A 166 7.13 11.62 3.32
C LEU A 166 6.41 12.65 4.19
N GLY A 167 5.10 12.51 4.39
CA GLY A 167 4.32 13.42 5.23
C GLY A 167 4.71 13.41 6.70
N LEU A 168 5.03 12.23 7.24
CA LEU A 168 5.41 12.09 8.65
C LEU A 168 6.85 12.54 8.97
N ARG A 169 7.72 12.65 7.97
CA ARG A 169 9.16 12.92 8.17
C ARG A 169 9.68 14.15 7.43
N TYR A 170 9.01 14.52 6.35
CA TYR A 170 9.41 15.55 5.39
C TYR A 170 8.22 16.41 4.93
N SER A 171 7.20 16.59 5.78
CA SER A 171 6.04 17.46 5.46
C SER A 171 6.37 18.94 5.31
N LYS A 172 7.53 19.38 5.81
CA LYS A 172 8.00 20.77 5.69
C LYS A 172 8.98 20.96 4.52
N ASP A 173 9.36 19.86 3.86
CA ASP A 173 10.22 19.91 2.70
C ASP A 173 9.42 20.25 1.45
N VAL A 174 10.10 20.75 0.42
CA VAL A 174 9.51 20.92 -0.90
C VAL A 174 9.55 19.57 -1.62
N TRP A 175 8.38 19.12 -2.07
CA TRP A 175 8.25 17.87 -2.81
C TRP A 175 8.40 18.15 -4.30
N SER A 176 9.12 17.26 -4.99
CA SER A 176 9.34 17.36 -6.43
C SER A 176 9.37 15.99 -7.07
N LEU A 177 9.24 15.95 -8.40
CA LEU A 177 9.27 14.72 -9.16
C LEU A 177 10.66 14.47 -9.77
N GLN A 178 11.11 13.22 -9.67
CA GLN A 178 12.28 12.75 -10.39
C GLN A 178 11.94 11.53 -11.25
N PRO A 179 12.66 11.29 -12.38
CA PRO A 179 12.50 10.06 -13.15
C PRO A 179 12.69 8.84 -12.26
N PHE A 180 11.74 7.91 -12.31
CA PHE A 180 11.87 6.63 -11.63
C PHE A 180 12.85 5.73 -12.40
N PRO A 181 13.82 5.08 -11.74
CA PRO A 181 14.76 4.20 -12.42
C PRO A 181 14.14 2.82 -12.69
N LEU A 182 13.12 2.78 -13.55
CA LEU A 182 12.28 1.61 -13.82
C LEU A 182 13.11 0.36 -14.13
N GLU A 183 14.01 0.44 -15.11
CA GLU A 183 14.82 -0.71 -15.54
C GLU A 183 15.68 -1.26 -14.41
N LYS A 184 16.26 -0.38 -13.59
CA LYS A 184 17.09 -0.79 -12.46
C LYS A 184 16.25 -1.53 -11.42
N VAL A 185 15.10 -0.98 -11.05
CA VAL A 185 14.22 -1.58 -10.04
C VAL A 185 13.63 -2.91 -10.53
N LEU A 186 13.23 -2.98 -11.80
CA LEU A 186 12.74 -4.22 -12.42
C LEU A 186 13.78 -5.33 -12.35
N ASN A 187 15.03 -5.04 -12.75
CA ASN A 187 16.14 -6.00 -12.63
C ASN A 187 16.40 -6.44 -11.17
N GLU A 188 16.29 -5.52 -10.20
CA GLU A 188 16.46 -5.83 -8.77
C GLU A 188 15.36 -6.77 -8.26
N LEU A 189 14.10 -6.55 -8.66
CA LEU A 189 12.95 -7.39 -8.32
C LEU A 189 13.11 -8.82 -8.87
N GLU A 190 13.40 -8.96 -10.17
CA GLU A 190 13.64 -10.26 -10.80
C GLU A 190 14.81 -11.03 -10.14
N SER A 191 15.87 -10.30 -9.74
CA SER A 191 17.02 -10.92 -9.06
C SER A 191 16.65 -11.44 -7.67
N THR A 192 15.73 -10.77 -6.98
CA THR A 192 15.25 -11.14 -5.65
C THR A 192 14.38 -12.39 -5.73
N GLU A 193 13.54 -12.47 -6.75
CA GLU A 193 12.71 -13.64 -7.02
C GLU A 193 13.55 -14.89 -7.33
N LYS A 194 14.56 -14.76 -8.20
CA LYS A 194 15.50 -15.85 -8.52
C LYS A 194 16.25 -16.37 -7.29
N LYS A 195 16.63 -15.47 -6.37
CA LYS A 195 17.26 -15.85 -5.09
C LYS A 195 16.30 -16.56 -4.15
N ALA A 196 15.03 -16.15 -4.13
CA ALA A 196 14.00 -16.79 -3.32
C ALA A 196 13.69 -18.21 -3.80
N SER A 197 13.57 -18.42 -5.12
CA SER A 197 13.32 -19.76 -5.68
C SER A 197 14.50 -20.72 -5.43
N ALA A 198 15.74 -20.24 -5.55
CA ALA A 198 16.94 -21.04 -5.28
C ALA A 198 17.10 -21.43 -3.80
N ARG A 199 16.62 -20.61 -2.86
CA ARG A 199 16.59 -20.97 -1.42
C ARG A 199 15.50 -21.98 -1.11
N SER A 200 14.34 -21.85 -1.75
CA SER A 200 13.24 -22.80 -1.58
C SER A 200 13.60 -24.19 -2.10
N SER A 201 14.27 -24.28 -3.26
CA SER A 201 14.73 -25.56 -3.81
C SER A 201 15.80 -26.22 -2.95
N LYS A 202 16.71 -25.42 -2.35
CA LYS A 202 17.70 -25.93 -1.42
C LYS A 202 17.08 -26.47 -0.13
N LYS A 203 16.08 -25.77 0.42
CA LYS A 203 15.36 -26.22 1.62
C LYS A 203 14.55 -27.50 1.37
N ALA A 204 13.85 -27.58 0.23
CA ALA A 204 13.15 -28.81 -0.18
C ALA A 204 14.11 -30.00 -0.35
N SER A 205 15.32 -29.77 -0.90
CA SER A 205 16.33 -30.83 -1.05
C SER A 205 16.99 -31.27 0.26
N GLU A 206 16.93 -30.45 1.31
CA GLU A 206 17.40 -30.82 2.66
C GLU A 206 16.30 -31.57 3.43
N GLU A 207 15.04 -31.14 3.33
CA GLU A 207 13.88 -31.84 3.91
C GLU A 207 13.65 -33.22 3.25
N GLU A 208 13.86 -33.38 1.94
CA GLU A 208 13.83 -34.69 1.26
C GLU A 208 14.96 -35.62 1.72
N LYS A 209 16.17 -35.09 1.99
CA LYS A 209 17.29 -35.91 2.50
C LYS A 209 17.07 -36.34 3.94
N GLU A 210 16.44 -35.50 4.76
CA GLU A 210 16.10 -35.81 6.14
C GLU A 210 14.96 -36.85 6.21
N ALA A 211 13.93 -36.72 5.36
CA ALA A 211 12.85 -37.71 5.24
C ALA A 211 13.34 -39.09 4.77
N VAL A 212 14.21 -39.13 3.75
CA VAL A 212 14.83 -40.39 3.28
C VAL A 212 15.75 -41.01 4.34
N SER A 213 16.38 -40.20 5.20
CA SER A 213 17.18 -40.71 6.32
C SER A 213 16.34 -41.31 7.44
N MET A 214 15.12 -40.81 7.65
CA MET A 214 14.17 -41.33 8.64
C MET A 214 13.53 -42.64 8.18
N GLU A 215 13.13 -42.77 6.91
CA GLU A 215 12.59 -44.03 6.36
C GLU A 215 13.62 -45.17 6.39
N ASN A 216 14.89 -44.86 6.09
CA ASN A 216 15.98 -45.85 6.12
C ASN A 216 16.35 -46.29 7.56
N SER A 217 15.97 -45.50 8.56
CA SER A 217 16.17 -45.83 9.99
C SER A 217 15.03 -46.68 10.58
N GLU A 218 13.82 -46.62 10.01
CA GLU A 218 12.70 -47.48 10.40
C GLU A 218 12.82 -48.90 9.85
N GLU A 219 13.33 -49.10 8.61
CA GLU A 219 13.59 -50.45 8.06
C GLU A 219 14.65 -51.23 8.86
N ILE A 220 15.65 -50.54 9.40
CA ILE A 220 16.71 -51.18 10.23
C ILE A 220 16.18 -51.60 11.61
N SER A 221 15.08 -51.01 12.08
CA SER A 221 14.51 -51.29 13.41
C SER A 221 13.64 -52.55 13.48
N VAL A 222 13.09 -53.01 12.33
CA VAL A 222 12.21 -54.19 12.27
C VAL A 222 13.01 -55.51 12.32
N VAL A 223 14.28 -55.51 11.91
CA VAL A 223 15.10 -56.74 11.84
C VAL A 223 15.75 -57.11 13.18
N ARG A 224 15.71 -56.26 14.21
CA ARG A 224 16.42 -56.48 15.49
C ARG A 224 15.54 -56.84 16.70
N LYS A 225 14.25 -57.11 16.50
CA LYS A 225 13.31 -57.36 17.62
C LYS A 225 12.93 -58.83 17.83
N GLU A 226 13.81 -59.76 17.48
CA GLU A 226 13.83 -61.11 18.05
C GLU A 226 15.14 -61.32 18.80
N THR A 227 15.15 -60.97 20.09
CA THR A 227 15.82 -61.70 21.18
C THR A 227 15.85 -60.84 22.45
N ALA A 228 15.68 -61.53 23.58
CA ALA A 228 15.90 -61.07 24.96
C ALA A 228 14.75 -60.32 25.65
N SER A 229 13.97 -61.15 26.34
CA SER A 229 13.05 -60.94 27.45
C SER A 229 13.74 -60.72 28.82
N ALA A 230 12.93 -60.26 29.79
CA ALA A 230 13.08 -60.27 31.27
C ALA A 230 14.02 -59.21 31.88
N GLU A 231 13.80 -58.59 33.05
CA GLU A 231 12.76 -58.60 34.09
C GLU A 231 13.07 -57.44 35.10
N ASN A 232 12.04 -56.98 35.81
CA ASN A 232 11.99 -56.45 37.21
C ASN A 232 12.51 -55.05 37.64
N ASP A 233 11.52 -54.22 37.99
CA ASP A 233 11.17 -53.61 39.29
C ASP A 233 12.06 -52.62 40.10
N GLU A 234 11.31 -51.63 40.61
CA GLU A 234 11.39 -50.84 41.87
C GLU A 234 12.34 -49.63 42.08
N ALA A 235 11.69 -48.45 42.17
CA ALA A 235 11.61 -47.54 43.34
C ALA A 235 12.74 -46.56 43.76
N VAL A 236 12.33 -45.27 43.81
CA VAL A 236 12.49 -44.27 44.92
C VAL A 236 13.59 -43.17 44.89
N SER A 237 13.07 -41.92 44.87
CA SER A 237 13.48 -40.63 45.50
C SER A 237 14.79 -39.89 45.15
N GLY A 238 14.69 -38.54 45.13
CA GLY A 238 15.76 -37.67 45.65
C GLY A 238 16.12 -36.40 44.86
N ASP A 239 15.37 -35.32 45.12
CA ASP A 239 15.75 -33.89 45.26
C ASP A 239 16.72 -33.12 44.29
N SER A 240 16.17 -32.00 43.79
CA SER A 240 16.73 -30.65 43.53
C SER A 240 18.17 -30.41 43.07
N LYS A 241 18.34 -29.80 41.87
CA LYS A 241 19.10 -28.55 41.72
C LYS A 241 18.76 -27.76 40.43
N VAL A 242 18.55 -26.47 40.65
CA VAL A 242 18.37 -25.33 39.74
C VAL A 242 19.42 -25.23 38.63
N THR A 243 19.00 -24.90 37.40
CA THR A 243 19.67 -23.88 36.55
C THR A 243 18.75 -23.36 35.43
N VAL A 244 18.62 -22.03 35.36
CA VAL A 244 18.00 -21.22 34.27
C VAL A 244 19.07 -20.95 33.20
N PRO A 245 18.72 -20.73 31.91
CA PRO A 245 18.35 -19.38 31.41
C PRO A 245 17.35 -19.44 30.23
N ALA A 246 16.84 -18.39 29.59
CA ALA A 246 16.63 -16.97 29.86
C ALA A 246 15.51 -16.52 28.90
N ALA A 247 14.69 -15.59 29.35
CA ALA A 247 13.46 -15.15 28.70
C ALA A 247 13.68 -14.13 27.58
N ASN A 248 12.77 -14.21 26.61
CA ASN A 248 12.39 -13.19 25.64
C ASN A 248 12.17 -11.82 26.30
N GLY A 249 12.60 -10.76 25.61
CA GLY A 249 12.29 -9.38 25.95
C GLY A 249 11.67 -8.64 24.77
N GLU A 250 10.36 -8.76 24.62
CA GLU A 250 9.53 -7.77 23.90
C GLU A 250 9.18 -6.64 24.87
N LYS A 251 9.39 -5.39 24.47
CA LYS A 251 8.96 -4.21 25.22
C LYS A 251 7.89 -3.47 24.44
N ALA A 252 6.65 -3.63 24.90
CA ALA A 252 5.53 -2.76 24.61
C ALA A 252 5.82 -1.33 25.11
N LEU A 253 5.47 -0.32 24.32
CA LEU A 253 5.46 1.07 24.76
C LEU A 253 4.01 1.51 24.99
N SER A 254 3.83 2.06 26.19
CA SER A 254 2.56 2.40 26.82
C SER A 254 1.93 3.68 26.31
N GLU A 255 0.60 3.65 26.40
CA GLU A 255 -0.36 4.72 26.21
C GLU A 255 -0.05 5.95 27.10
N ARG A 256 -0.18 7.15 26.53
CA ARG A 256 -0.27 8.40 27.30
C ARG A 256 -1.70 8.95 27.21
N LYS A 257 -2.34 8.99 28.39
CA LYS A 257 -3.53 9.77 28.72
C LYS A 257 -3.41 11.21 28.23
N VAL A 258 -4.43 11.70 27.53
CA VAL A 258 -4.71 13.14 27.37
C VAL A 258 -5.88 13.49 28.27
N ALA A 259 -5.69 14.58 29.00
CA ALA A 259 -6.58 15.11 30.01
C ALA A 259 -7.85 15.76 29.41
N VAL A 260 -8.93 15.61 30.16
CA VAL A 260 -10.22 16.28 29.98
C VAL A 260 -10.15 17.71 30.52
N PHE A 261 -10.55 18.67 29.69
CA PHE A 261 -11.06 20.01 29.99
C PHE A 261 -11.92 20.36 28.77
N GLY A 262 -13.13 20.91 28.80
CA GLY A 262 -14.03 21.42 29.82
C GLY A 262 -15.19 22.03 29.02
N GLU A 263 -16.42 21.92 29.52
CA GLU A 263 -17.63 22.44 28.91
C GLU A 263 -17.56 23.96 28.64
N ASN A 264 -18.21 24.40 27.55
CA ASN A 264 -19.18 25.50 27.63
C ASN A 264 -20.08 25.53 26.38
N ASP A 265 -21.37 25.65 26.69
CA ASP A 265 -22.50 25.96 25.83
C ASP A 265 -22.27 27.20 24.94
N GLU A 266 -22.86 27.23 23.72
CA GLU A 266 -23.95 28.17 23.47
C GLU A 266 -24.74 27.90 22.19
N LYS A 267 -25.97 28.40 22.24
CA LYS A 267 -27.16 28.02 21.49
C LYS A 267 -27.23 28.59 20.07
N ALA A 268 -28.05 27.86 19.31
CA ALA A 268 -28.76 28.24 18.09
C ALA A 268 -29.12 29.72 17.93
N SER A 269 -28.98 30.20 16.70
CA SER A 269 -29.77 31.31 16.16
C SER A 269 -30.01 31.09 14.67
N THR A 270 -31.18 30.55 14.35
CA THR A 270 -31.80 30.58 13.02
C THR A 270 -32.50 31.91 12.82
N GLU A 271 -32.13 32.71 11.82
CA GLU A 271 -33.07 33.62 11.15
C GLU A 271 -32.74 33.85 9.66
N ILE A 272 -33.68 33.41 8.81
CA ILE A 272 -34.38 34.16 7.74
C ILE A 272 -33.55 34.90 6.67
N GLY A 273 -33.77 34.56 5.38
CA GLY A 273 -33.32 35.48 4.33
C GLY A 273 -33.49 35.13 2.85
N LYS A 274 -34.74 35.08 2.36
CA LYS A 274 -35.17 35.54 1.02
C LYS A 274 -34.66 34.85 -0.27
N LYS A 275 -35.65 34.24 -0.94
CA LYS A 275 -35.83 34.10 -2.39
C LYS A 275 -35.27 35.29 -3.20
N ARG A 276 -34.50 35.00 -4.25
CA ARG A 276 -34.37 35.88 -5.43
C ARG A 276 -34.93 35.16 -6.66
N LYS A 277 -36.00 35.76 -7.19
CA LYS A 277 -36.65 35.42 -8.45
C LYS A 277 -36.24 36.50 -9.46
N GLY A 278 -35.81 36.07 -10.65
CA GLY A 278 -35.95 36.83 -11.90
C GLY A 278 -34.89 37.89 -12.21
N VAL A 279 -34.06 37.60 -13.21
CA VAL A 279 -33.56 38.62 -14.15
C VAL A 279 -33.87 38.12 -15.56
N LYS A 280 -34.71 38.88 -16.27
CA LYS A 280 -35.00 38.74 -17.70
C LYS A 280 -33.73 39.03 -18.49
N ARG A 281 -33.46 38.24 -19.54
CA ARG A 281 -32.52 38.61 -20.61
C ARG A 281 -33.31 39.39 -21.65
N ASP A 282 -32.89 40.61 -21.92
CA ASP A 282 -33.27 41.33 -23.15
C ASP A 282 -32.40 40.83 -24.30
N VAL A 283 -33.05 40.49 -25.40
CA VAL A 283 -32.46 40.14 -26.69
C VAL A 283 -32.59 41.39 -27.56
N SER A 284 -31.47 42.04 -27.87
CA SER A 284 -31.39 42.99 -28.98
C SER A 284 -30.65 42.31 -30.13
N ALA A 285 -31.40 41.99 -31.19
CA ALA A 285 -30.87 41.61 -32.47
C ALA A 285 -30.46 42.87 -33.23
N ASP A 286 -29.19 43.01 -33.58
CA ASP A 286 -28.74 43.98 -34.56
C ASP A 286 -28.55 43.31 -35.92
N LYS A 287 -29.30 43.84 -36.89
CA LYS A 287 -29.14 43.61 -38.33
C LYS A 287 -28.02 44.52 -38.83
N LYS A 288 -27.00 43.95 -39.46
CA LYS A 288 -26.56 44.31 -40.82
C LYS A 288 -25.55 43.31 -41.33
#